data_AF-A0A4Y2P6V0-F1
#
_entry.id   AF-A0A4Y2P6V0-F1
#
_cell.length_a   1.000
_cell.length_b   1.000
_cell.length_c   1.000
_cell.angle_alpha   90.00
_cell.angle_beta   90.00
_cell.angle_gamma   90.00
#
_symmetry.space_group_name_H-M   'P 1'
#
loop_
_entity.id
_entity.type
_entity.pdbx_description
1 polymer ?
#
loop_
_entity_poly.entity_id
_entity_poly.type
_entity_poly.pdbx_seq_one_letter_code
_entity_poly.pdbx_strand_id
1 'polypeptide(L)'
;MAQRGLDRRAEETEEPSNSRLSDMAQRGQQRRAEETEEQRNRRLAVMAQRGQERRAEEIEEQRNSRLSAMLQHARERRLNVIEGQNHHQIQTFYAARTVLNCRTQLWRNGQSLFEMRRVVFPG
;
A
#
# COMPACT_ATOMS: atom_id res chain seq x y z
N MET A 1 0.68 41.53 1.09
CA MET A 1 1.38 40.32 1.58
C MET A 1 1.08 39.06 0.77
N ALA A 2 -0.13 38.90 0.20
CA ALA A 2 -0.49 37.75 -0.64
C ALA A 2 0.31 37.66 -1.96
N GLN A 3 0.55 38.79 -2.66
CA GLN A 3 1.31 38.82 -3.93
C GLN A 3 2.74 38.26 -3.77
N ARG A 4 3.51 38.77 -2.80
CA ARG A 4 4.89 38.32 -2.48
C ARG A 4 5.02 36.83 -2.11
N GLY A 5 3.92 36.17 -1.77
CA GLY A 5 3.88 34.73 -1.48
C GLY A 5 3.62 33.88 -2.72
N LEU A 6 2.87 34.42 -3.69
CA LEU A 6 2.65 33.79 -4.99
C LEU A 6 3.88 33.91 -5.88
N ASP A 7 4.51 35.09 -5.89
CA ASP A 7 5.72 35.34 -6.69
C ASP A 7 6.87 34.42 -6.26
N ARG A 8 7.09 34.25 -4.95
CA ARG A 8 8.07 33.29 -4.41
C ARG A 8 7.76 31.84 -4.71
N ARG A 9 6.49 31.48 -4.93
CA ARG A 9 6.06 30.12 -5.26
C ARG A 9 6.23 29.81 -6.75
N ALA A 10 6.22 30.83 -7.60
CA ALA A 10 6.43 30.71 -9.04
C ALA A 10 7.92 30.64 -9.42
N GLU A 11 8.82 31.20 -8.59
CA GLU A 11 10.28 31.19 -8.79
C GLU A 11 11.01 29.99 -8.17
N GLU A 12 10.32 29.13 -7.42
CA GLU A 12 10.93 27.98 -6.73
C GLU A 12 11.20 26.80 -7.68
N THR A 13 12.40 26.23 -7.58
CA THR A 13 12.79 24.99 -8.25
C THR A 13 12.24 23.75 -7.51
N GLU A 14 12.30 22.56 -8.13
CA GLU A 14 11.70 21.31 -7.60
C GLU A 14 12.22 20.91 -6.20
N GLU A 15 13.51 21.10 -5.92
CA GLU A 15 14.12 20.73 -4.63
C GLU A 15 13.60 21.54 -3.41
N PRO A 16 13.63 22.89 -3.43
CA PRO A 16 13.07 23.69 -2.33
C PRO A 16 11.55 23.53 -2.21
N SER A 17 10.85 23.27 -3.32
CA SER A 17 9.41 22.97 -3.30
C SER A 17 9.11 21.68 -2.54
N ASN A 18 9.85 20.61 -2.84
CA ASN A 18 9.68 19.29 -2.20
C ASN A 18 10.05 19.31 -0.70
N SER A 19 11.11 20.04 -0.31
CA SER A 19 11.46 20.21 1.11
C SER A 19 10.35 20.93 1.87
N ARG A 20 9.84 22.04 1.32
CA ARG A 20 8.77 22.81 1.97
C ARG A 20 7.46 22.03 2.07
N LEU A 21 7.09 21.29 1.03
CA LEU A 21 5.90 20.43 1.05
C LEU A 21 6.04 19.30 2.07
N SER A 22 7.24 18.73 2.20
CA SER A 22 7.54 17.70 3.21
C SER A 22 7.41 18.25 4.63
N ASP A 23 7.94 19.43 4.91
CA ASP A 23 7.80 20.09 6.23
C ASP A 23 6.34 20.39 6.57
N MET A 24 5.57 20.88 5.59
CA MET A 24 4.14 21.12 5.75
C MET A 24 3.35 19.83 6.00
N ALA A 25 3.69 18.76 5.28
CA ALA A 25 3.10 17.44 5.47
C ALA A 25 3.40 16.90 6.87
N GLN A 26 4.64 16.99 7.34
CA GLN A 26 5.06 16.55 8.67
C GLN A 26 4.30 17.29 9.78
N ARG A 27 4.25 18.62 9.71
CA ARG A 27 3.46 19.42 10.67
C ARG A 27 1.96 19.10 10.61
N GLY A 28 1.45 18.77 9.43
CA GLY A 28 0.07 18.31 9.24
C GLY A 28 -0.20 16.94 9.85
N GLN A 29 0.79 16.05 9.89
CA GLN A 29 0.69 14.75 10.57
C GLN A 29 0.77 14.90 12.09
N GLN A 30 1.67 15.75 12.59
CA GLN A 30 1.81 16.00 14.02
C GLN A 30 0.52 16.57 14.63
N ARG A 31 -0.07 17.60 14.00
CA ARG A 31 -1.37 18.14 14.42
C ARG A 31 -2.49 17.11 14.39
N ARG A 32 -2.41 16.14 13.47
CA ARG A 32 -3.37 15.03 13.36
C ARG A 32 -3.22 14.00 14.47
N ALA A 33 -2.00 13.75 14.91
CA ALA A 33 -1.71 12.81 15.99
C ALA A 33 -2.12 13.36 17.36
N GLU A 34 -2.07 14.69 17.53
CA GLU A 34 -2.43 15.39 18.77
C GLU A 34 -3.95 15.69 18.89
N GLU A 35 -4.75 15.38 17.86
CA GLU A 35 -6.20 15.63 17.87
C GLU A 35 -6.94 14.72 18.85
N THR A 36 -7.87 15.33 19.60
CA THR A 36 -8.87 14.57 20.36
C THR A 36 -9.89 13.92 19.43
N GLU A 37 -10.55 12.85 19.90
CA GLU A 37 -11.56 12.13 19.11
C GLU A 37 -12.72 13.04 18.66
N GLU A 38 -13.14 14.00 19.50
CA GLU A 38 -14.15 14.99 19.11
C GLU A 38 -13.68 15.93 18.00
N GLN A 39 -12.45 16.44 18.08
CA GLN A 39 -11.87 17.31 17.05
C GLN A 39 -11.70 16.55 15.74
N ARG A 40 -11.25 15.29 15.82
CA ARG A 40 -11.12 14.39 14.67
C ARG A 40 -12.47 14.17 14.00
N ASN A 41 -13.51 13.86 14.78
CA ASN A 41 -14.86 13.62 14.27
C ASN A 41 -15.47 14.87 13.63
N ARG A 42 -15.32 16.05 14.26
CA ARG A 42 -15.74 17.33 13.66
C ARG A 42 -15.02 17.58 12.33
N ARG A 43 -13.71 17.36 12.28
CA ARG A 43 -12.94 17.54 11.03
C ARG A 43 -13.38 16.56 9.94
N LEU A 44 -13.55 15.28 10.28
CA LEU A 44 -14.00 14.26 9.32
C LEU A 44 -15.40 14.59 8.78
N ALA A 45 -16.31 15.07 9.64
CA ALA A 45 -17.64 15.51 9.22
C ALA A 45 -17.56 16.66 8.21
N VAL A 46 -16.73 17.68 8.46
CA VAL A 46 -16.52 18.80 7.53
C VAL A 46 -15.93 18.33 6.19
N MET A 47 -14.97 17.40 6.22
CA MET A 47 -14.39 16.84 4.99
C MET A 47 -15.39 15.99 4.20
N ALA A 48 -16.24 15.23 4.90
CA ALA A 48 -17.31 14.45 4.29
C ALA A 48 -18.33 15.37 3.61
N GLN A 49 -18.77 16.43 4.29
CA GLN A 49 -19.70 17.42 3.75
C GLN A 49 -19.14 18.09 2.49
N ARG A 50 -17.92 18.65 2.54
CA ARG A 50 -17.26 19.23 1.36
C ARG A 50 -17.06 18.22 0.23
N GLY A 51 -16.91 16.94 0.56
CA GLY A 51 -16.88 15.85 -0.41
C GLY A 51 -18.22 15.63 -1.11
N GLN A 52 -19.33 15.76 -0.39
CA GLN A 52 -20.67 15.67 -0.97
C GLN A 52 -20.97 16.89 -1.85
N GLU A 53 -20.66 18.09 -1.39
CA GLU A 53 -20.85 19.34 -2.16
C GLU A 53 -20.13 19.25 -3.51
N ARG A 54 -18.84 18.88 -3.51
CA ARG A 54 -18.08 18.68 -4.76
C ARG A 54 -18.66 17.62 -5.69
N ARG A 55 -19.30 16.57 -5.15
CA ARG A 55 -19.97 15.54 -5.96
C ARG A 55 -21.32 16.01 -6.50
N ALA A 56 -22.01 16.90 -5.79
CA ALA A 56 -23.26 17.49 -6.23
C ALA A 56 -23.02 18.48 -7.39
N GLU A 57 -21.87 19.16 -7.39
CA GLU A 57 -21.43 20.08 -8.44
C GLU A 57 -20.73 19.38 -9.63
N GLU A 58 -20.54 18.06 -9.56
CA GLU A 58 -19.81 17.29 -10.57
C GLU A 58 -20.63 17.13 -11.86
N ILE A 59 -20.03 17.44 -13.01
CA ILE A 59 -20.63 17.17 -14.33
C ILE A 59 -20.50 15.69 -14.71
N GLU A 60 -21.36 15.22 -15.62
CA GLU A 60 -21.45 13.79 -15.98
C GLU A 60 -20.12 13.19 -16.46
N GLU A 61 -19.30 13.95 -17.20
CA GLU A 61 -17.99 13.49 -17.66
C GLU A 61 -16.99 13.31 -16.51
N GLN A 62 -16.95 14.27 -15.57
CA GLN A 62 -16.10 14.18 -14.37
C GLN A 62 -16.55 13.01 -13.49
N ARG A 63 -17.87 12.83 -13.33
CA ARG A 63 -18.46 11.72 -12.59
C ARG A 63 -18.07 10.38 -13.20
N ASN A 64 -18.17 10.23 -14.52
CA ASN A 64 -17.80 9.00 -15.22
C ASN A 64 -16.30 8.72 -15.15
N SER A 65 -15.46 9.75 -15.27
CA SER A 65 -14.01 9.63 -15.06
C SER A 65 -13.67 9.14 -13.65
N ARG A 66 -14.28 9.75 -12.62
CA ARG A 66 -14.12 9.35 -11.22
C ARG A 66 -14.57 7.91 -10.97
N LEU A 67 -15.73 7.51 -11.48
CA LEU A 67 -16.25 6.15 -11.33
C LEU A 67 -15.36 5.13 -12.05
N SER A 68 -14.86 5.46 -13.24
CA SER A 68 -13.90 4.63 -13.97
C SER A 68 -12.61 4.43 -13.18
N ALA A 69 -12.03 5.49 -12.63
CA ALA A 69 -10.85 5.41 -11.77
C ALA A 69 -11.07 4.53 -10.52
N MET A 70 -12.24 4.63 -9.88
CA MET A 70 -12.61 3.77 -8.75
C MET A 70 -12.68 2.29 -9.16
N LEU A 71 -13.27 1.99 -10.33
CA LEU A 71 -13.35 0.62 -10.84
C LEU A 71 -11.97 0.06 -11.17
N GLN A 72 -11.09 0.84 -11.80
CA GLN A 72 -9.72 0.40 -12.09
C GLN A 72 -8.94 0.12 -10.81
N HIS A 73 -8.98 1.02 -9.84
CA HIS A 73 -8.32 0.80 -8.56
C HIS A 73 -8.87 -0.44 -7.83
N ALA A 74 -10.18 -0.69 -7.88
CA ALA A 74 -10.77 -1.91 -7.31
C ALA A 74 -10.32 -3.18 -8.03
N ARG A 75 -10.14 -3.13 -9.36
CA ARG A 75 -9.62 -4.24 -10.17
C ARG A 75 -8.16 -4.51 -9.84
N GLU A 76 -7.30 -3.49 -9.81
CA GLU A 76 -5.89 -3.60 -9.44
C GLU A 76 -5.72 -4.22 -8.04
N ARG A 77 -6.51 -3.76 -7.06
CA ARG A 77 -6.50 -4.34 -5.71
C ARG A 77 -6.85 -5.83 -5.70
N ARG A 78 -7.79 -6.27 -6.53
CA ARG A 78 -8.13 -7.69 -6.67
C ARG A 78 -6.99 -8.48 -7.31
N LEU A 79 -6.39 -7.95 -8.37
CA LEU A 79 -5.26 -8.58 -9.06
C LEU A 79 -4.07 -8.74 -8.12
N ASN A 80 -3.70 -7.70 -7.36
CA ASN A 80 -2.58 -7.75 -6.41
C ASN A 80 -2.76 -8.84 -5.34
N VAL A 81 -4.00 -9.08 -4.88
CA VAL A 81 -4.30 -10.15 -3.91
C VAL A 81 -4.12 -11.52 -4.56
N ILE A 82 -4.63 -11.70 -5.78
CA ILE A 82 -4.52 -12.96 -6.52
C ILE A 82 -3.06 -13.27 -6.85
N GLU A 83 -2.30 -12.28 -7.32
CA GLU A 83 -0.89 -12.41 -7.62
C GLU A 83 -0.07 -12.77 -6.37
N GLY A 84 -0.34 -12.10 -5.24
CA GLY A 84 0.29 -12.45 -3.97
C GLY A 84 -0.02 -13.88 -3.52
N GLN A 85 -1.27 -14.32 -3.67
CA GLN A 85 -1.67 -15.70 -3.37
C GLN A 85 -0.98 -16.71 -4.27
N ASN A 86 -0.96 -16.46 -5.58
CA ASN A 86 -0.31 -17.32 -6.56
C ASN A 86 1.20 -17.41 -6.31
N HIS A 87 1.85 -16.29 -6.00
CA HIS A 87 3.27 -16.27 -5.67
C HIS A 87 3.58 -17.14 -4.44
N HIS A 88 2.79 -17.03 -3.38
CA HIS A 88 2.93 -17.87 -2.19
C HIS A 88 2.69 -19.36 -2.46
N GLN A 89 1.68 -19.70 -3.27
CA GLN A 89 1.40 -21.08 -3.67
C GLN A 89 2.56 -21.70 -4.47
N ILE A 90 3.08 -20.95 -5.44
CA ILE A 90 4.22 -21.38 -6.25
C ILE A 90 5.47 -21.58 -5.36
N GLN A 91 5.76 -20.63 -4.47
CA GLN A 91 6.87 -20.78 -3.53
C GLN A 91 6.72 -22.03 -2.65
N THR A 92 5.52 -22.25 -2.10
CA THR A 92 5.22 -23.43 -1.27
C THR A 92 5.41 -24.72 -2.05
N PHE A 93 4.98 -24.77 -3.31
CA PHE A 93 5.17 -25.92 -4.18
C PHE A 93 6.66 -26.22 -4.41
N TYR A 94 7.47 -25.21 -4.74
CA TYR A 94 8.90 -25.41 -4.97
C TYR A 94 9.65 -25.77 -3.69
N ALA A 95 9.28 -25.21 -2.54
CA ALA A 95 9.82 -25.60 -1.24
C ALA A 95 9.53 -27.08 -0.95
N ALA A 96 8.27 -27.52 -1.09
CA ALA A 96 7.87 -28.91 -0.89
C ALA A 96 8.57 -29.87 -1.86
N ARG A 97 8.75 -29.46 -3.13
CA ARG A 97 9.49 -30.23 -4.13
C ARG A 97 10.95 -30.41 -3.75
N THR A 98 11.61 -29.36 -3.26
CA THR A 98 12.99 -29.44 -2.79
C THR A 98 13.12 -30.42 -1.63
N VAL A 99 12.21 -30.35 -0.65
CA VAL A 99 12.17 -31.30 0.47
C VAL A 99 11.99 -32.74 -0.01
N LEU A 100 11.08 -32.99 -0.96
CA LEU A 100 10.85 -34.32 -1.53
C LEU A 100 12.10 -34.85 -2.26
N ASN A 101 12.79 -34.00 -3.03
CA ASN A 101 14.03 -34.35 -3.71
C ASN A 101 15.16 -34.67 -2.73
N CYS A 102 15.33 -33.89 -1.66
CA CYS A 102 16.28 -34.20 -0.61
C CYS A 102 15.98 -35.57 0.01
N ARG A 103 14.71 -35.83 0.35
CA ARG A 103 14.31 -37.13 0.91
C ARG A 103 14.64 -38.31 -0.01
N THR A 104 14.38 -38.19 -1.32
CA THR A 104 14.66 -39.27 -2.28
C THR A 104 16.16 -39.47 -2.50
N GLN A 105 16.97 -38.40 -2.47
CA GLN A 105 18.43 -38.48 -2.54
C GLN A 105 19.03 -39.17 -1.30
N LEU A 106 18.60 -38.79 -0.09
CA LEU A 106 19.08 -39.44 1.15
C LEU A 106 18.73 -40.94 1.18
N TRP A 107 17.55 -41.31 0.64
CA TRP A 107 17.15 -42.72 0.50
C TRP A 107 18.02 -43.49 -0.48
N ARG A 108 18.36 -42.90 -1.63
CA ARG A 108 19.31 -43.51 -2.58
C ARG A 108 20.70 -43.71 -1.98
N ASN A 109 21.11 -42.85 -1.05
CA ASN A 109 22.41 -42.92 -0.38
C ASN A 109 22.43 -43.88 0.83
N GLY A 110 21.35 -44.62 1.10
CA GLY A 110 21.32 -45.66 2.14
C GLY A 110 21.24 -45.15 3.58
N GLN A 111 20.86 -43.89 3.80
CA GLN A 111 20.76 -43.31 5.15
C GLN A 111 19.60 -43.91 5.97
N SER A 112 19.75 -43.95 7.29
CA SER A 112 18.71 -44.44 8.20
C SER A 112 17.52 -43.47 8.30
N LEU A 113 16.33 -43.98 8.63
CA LEU A 113 15.11 -43.17 8.82
C LEU A 113 15.29 -42.07 9.89
N PHE A 114 16.16 -42.30 10.87
CA PHE A 114 16.45 -41.33 11.94
C PHE A 114 17.29 -40.15 11.42
N GLU A 115 18.24 -40.39 10.53
CA GLU A 115 19.04 -39.32 9.90
C GLU A 115 18.23 -38.51 8.89
N MET A 116 17.37 -39.15 8.09
CA MET A 116 16.46 -38.44 7.18
C MET A 116 15.51 -37.48 7.92
N ARG A 117 15.02 -37.86 9.10
CA ARG A 117 14.06 -37.06 9.86
C ARG A 117 14.69 -35.75 10.38
N ARG A 118 15.98 -35.78 10.75
CA ARG A 118 16.74 -34.60 11.19
C ARG A 118 17.03 -33.60 10.07
N VAL A 119 17.27 -34.08 8.85
CA VAL A 119 17.58 -33.21 7.70
C VAL A 119 16.30 -32.61 7.09
N VAL A 120 15.21 -33.38 7.06
CA VAL A 120 13.94 -32.96 6.45
C VAL A 120 13.09 -32.09 7.38
N PHE A 121 13.21 -32.26 8.70
CA PHE A 121 12.51 -31.46 9.70
C PHE A 121 13.51 -30.90 10.73
N PRO A 122 14.20 -29.79 10.43
CA PRO A 122 15.06 -29.12 11.39
C PRO A 122 14.20 -28.40 12.42
N GLY A 123 14.04 -29.02 13.59
CA GLY A 123 13.39 -28.49 14.79
C GLY A 123 14.07 -29.03 16.03
#